data_AF-A0A1Q8YAF5-F1
#
_entry.id   AF-A0A1Q8YAF5-F1
#
_cell.length_a   1.000
_cell.length_b   1.000
_cell.length_c   1.000
_cell.angle_alpha   90.00
_cell.angle_beta   90.00
_cell.angle_gamma   90.00
#
_symmetry.space_group_name_H-M   'P 1'
#
loop_
_entity.id
_entity.type
_entity.pdbx_description
1 polymer ?
#
loop_
_entity_poly.entity_id
_entity_poly.type
_entity_poly.pdbx_seq_one_letter_code
_entity_poly.pdbx_strand_id
1 'polypeptide(L)'
;MRVLKRQGKWVQVQDFENDRGWVYAPLTSRTPYHIVKANVANIRTGPGTKYRVIARASRGDLLRTKAKKTGWVKVEQSNGQMGWMSKKLVWGW
;
A
#
# COMPACT_ATOMS: atom_id res chain seq x y z
N MET A 1 -1.21 -3.41 6.16
CA MET A 1 -1.51 -3.94 7.50
C MET A 1 -0.94 -2.99 8.55
N ARG A 2 -1.59 -2.81 9.71
CA ARG A 2 -1.04 -2.06 10.85
C ARG A 2 -0.86 -3.02 12.03
N VAL A 3 0.34 -3.08 12.61
CA VAL A 3 0.59 -3.87 13.83
C VAL A 3 0.09 -3.09 15.04
N LEU A 4 -0.73 -3.74 15.88
CA LEU A 4 -1.30 -3.18 17.10
C LEU A 4 -0.56 -3.66 18.36
N LYS A 5 -0.27 -4.96 18.44
CA LYS A 5 0.37 -5.60 19.60
C LYS A 5 1.33 -6.70 19.18
N ARG A 6 2.27 -7.05 20.07
CA ARG A 6 3.19 -8.18 19.93
C ARG A 6 3.15 -9.01 21.21
N GLN A 7 3.04 -10.33 21.06
CA GLN A 7 3.07 -11.27 22.16
C GLN A 7 3.80 -12.54 21.72
N GLY A 8 5.02 -12.76 22.24
CA GLY A 8 5.89 -13.82 21.77
C GLY A 8 6.10 -13.77 20.26
N LYS A 9 5.80 -14.88 19.59
CA LYS A 9 5.88 -15.00 18.11
C LYS A 9 4.62 -14.54 17.38
N TRP A 10 3.66 -13.91 18.05
CA TRP A 10 2.41 -13.44 17.46
C TRP A 10 2.35 -11.92 17.39
N VAL A 11 1.80 -11.41 16.28
CA VAL A 11 1.51 -9.99 16.07
C VAL A 11 0.01 -9.81 15.88
N GLN A 12 -0.61 -8.93 16.66
CA GLN A 12 -1.98 -8.53 16.40
C GLN A 12 -1.95 -7.45 15.32
N VAL A 13 -2.68 -7.66 14.23
CA VAL A 13 -2.77 -6.74 13.11
C VAL A 13 -4.18 -6.20 12.97
N GLN A 14 -4.29 -4.99 12.42
CA GLN A 14 -5.50 -4.44 11.86
C GLN A 14 -5.31 -4.33 10.34
N ASP A 15 -6.32 -4.68 9.55
CA ASP A 15 -6.30 -4.52 8.11
C ASP A 15 -6.93 -3.19 7.65
N PHE A 16 -7.23 -3.05 6.35
CA PHE A 16 -7.81 -1.83 5.78
C PHE A 16 -9.33 -1.72 5.99
N GLU A 17 -9.99 -2.83 6.34
CA GLU A 17 -11.44 -2.93 6.62
C GLU A 17 -11.75 -2.80 8.12
N ASN A 18 -10.70 -2.65 8.94
CA ASN A 18 -10.70 -2.59 10.40
C ASN A 18 -10.78 -3.95 11.11
N ASP A 19 -10.68 -5.05 10.37
CA ASP A 19 -10.63 -6.37 10.96
C ASP A 19 -9.34 -6.55 11.74
N ARG A 20 -9.43 -7.30 12.85
CA ARG A 20 -8.32 -7.52 13.77
C ARG A 20 -8.10 -9.00 13.97
N GLY A 21 -6.83 -9.40 13.94
CA GLY A 21 -6.45 -10.79 14.12
C GLY A 21 -5.01 -10.96 14.55
N TRP A 22 -4.67 -12.14 15.04
CA TRP A 22 -3.30 -12.52 15.35
C TRP A 22 -2.68 -13.23 14.14
N VAL A 23 -1.49 -12.80 13.75
CA VAL A 23 -0.69 -13.42 12.69
C VAL A 23 0.60 -13.92 13.30
N TYR A 24 1.03 -15.12 12.91
CA TYR A 24 2.28 -15.70 13.36
C TYR A 24 3.45 -14.95 12.70
N ALA A 25 4.18 -14.18 13.50
CA ALA A 25 5.19 -13.24 13.03
C ALA A 25 6.28 -13.87 12.15
N PRO A 26 6.75 -15.12 12.39
CA PRO A 26 7.72 -15.78 11.52
C PRO A 26 7.26 -16.00 10.07
N LEU A 27 5.96 -15.97 9.78
CA LEU A 27 5.41 -16.09 8.42
C LEU A 27 5.24 -14.73 7.73
N THR A 28 5.69 -13.65 8.34
CA THR A 28 5.50 -12.28 7.81
C THR A 28 6.79 -11.71 7.23
N SER A 29 6.65 -10.93 6.15
CA SER A 29 7.75 -10.16 5.56
C SER A 29 7.63 -8.70 5.96
N ARG A 30 8.78 -8.00 6.02
CA ARG A 30 8.84 -6.54 6.20
C ARG A 30 8.75 -5.77 4.89
N THR A 31 8.45 -6.45 3.78
CA THR A 31 8.29 -5.79 2.48
C THR A 31 7.08 -4.85 2.53
N PRO A 32 7.26 -3.56 2.20
CA PRO A 32 6.19 -2.58 2.29
C PRO A 32 5.20 -2.72 1.14
N TYR A 33 3.92 -2.63 1.48
CA TYR A 33 2.81 -2.63 0.53
C TYR A 33 1.73 -1.62 0.94
N HIS A 34 1.12 -1.05 -0.08
CA HIS A 34 -0.11 -0.27 0.03
C HIS A 34 -1.27 -1.02 -0.61
N ILE A 35 -2.44 -0.90 0.01
CA ILE A 35 -3.73 -1.34 -0.54
C ILE A 35 -4.46 -0.10 -1.04
N VAL A 36 -5.01 -0.16 -2.24
CA VAL A 36 -5.83 0.91 -2.80
C VAL A 36 -7.21 0.91 -2.12
N LYS A 37 -7.61 2.07 -1.59
CA LYS A 37 -8.92 2.26 -0.93
C LYS A 37 -9.96 2.93 -1.83
N ALA A 38 -9.51 3.71 -2.80
CA ALA A 38 -10.39 4.41 -3.74
C ALA A 38 -10.90 3.45 -4.82
N ASN A 39 -12.11 3.67 -5.35
CA ASN A 39 -12.66 2.85 -6.44
C ASN A 39 -11.73 2.85 -7.66
N VAL A 40 -11.14 4.01 -7.96
CA VAL A 40 -10.13 4.16 -9.01
C VAL A 40 -9.02 5.08 -8.50
N ALA A 41 -7.77 4.65 -8.65
CA ALA A 41 -6.58 5.43 -8.33
C ALA A 41 -5.65 5.52 -9.53
N ASN A 42 -5.32 6.75 -9.94
CA ASN A 42 -4.39 6.99 -11.04
C ASN A 42 -2.94 6.82 -10.58
N ILE A 43 -2.16 6.08 -11.37
CA ILE A 43 -0.71 5.96 -11.25
C ILE A 43 -0.09 6.89 -12.29
N ARG A 44 0.81 7.76 -11.84
CA ARG A 44 1.38 8.86 -12.62
C ARG A 44 2.89 8.71 -12.79
N THR A 45 3.46 9.35 -13.81
CA THR A 45 4.92 9.35 -14.01
C THR A 45 5.70 10.05 -12.89
N GLY A 46 5.07 10.98 -12.16
CA GLY A 46 5.70 11.75 -11.09
C GLY A 46 4.75 12.11 -9.94
N PRO A 47 5.31 12.59 -8.81
CA PRO A 47 4.57 12.91 -7.60
C PRO A 47 3.84 14.26 -7.74
N GLY A 48 2.73 14.28 -8.46
CA GLY A 48 1.94 15.48 -8.69
C GLY A 48 0.75 15.22 -9.61
N THR A 49 -0.29 16.04 -9.50
CA THR A 49 -1.49 15.95 -10.36
C THR A 49 -1.23 16.39 -11.79
N LYS A 50 -0.16 17.16 -12.04
CA LYS A 50 0.28 17.62 -13.37
C LYS A 50 1.01 16.54 -14.18
N TYR A 51 1.49 15.47 -13.54
CA TYR A 51 2.19 14.39 -14.23
C TYR A 51 1.21 13.47 -14.98
N ARG A 52 1.63 12.98 -16.15
CA ARG A 52 0.84 12.07 -17.00
C ARG A 52 0.43 10.81 -16.25
N VAL A 53 -0.82 10.39 -16.42
CA VAL A 53 -1.33 9.09 -15.94
C VAL A 53 -0.82 7.99 -16.87
N ILE A 54 -0.24 6.93 -16.30
CA ILE A 54 0.32 5.79 -17.03
C ILE A 54 -0.40 4.49 -16.75
N ALA A 55 -1.15 4.42 -15.64
CA ALA A 55 -1.94 3.27 -15.26
C ALA A 55 -3.04 3.66 -14.27
N ARG A 56 -3.91 2.70 -13.97
CA ARG A 56 -4.94 2.81 -12.93
C ARG A 56 -4.89 1.56 -12.07
N ALA A 57 -5.29 1.72 -10.82
CA ALA A 57 -5.51 0.64 -9.88
C ALA A 57 -6.89 0.79 -9.26
N SER A 58 -7.49 -0.33 -8.87
CA SER A 58 -8.83 -0.43 -8.32
C SER A 58 -8.78 -0.69 -6.82
N ARG A 59 -9.90 -0.45 -6.13
CA ARG A 59 -10.02 -0.77 -4.70
C ARG A 59 -9.64 -2.23 -4.43
N GLY A 60 -8.82 -2.47 -3.42
CA GLY A 60 -8.33 -3.79 -3.04
C GLY A 60 -6.99 -4.16 -3.68
N ASP A 61 -6.55 -3.46 -4.72
CA ASP A 61 -5.26 -3.75 -5.36
C ASP A 61 -4.10 -3.59 -4.36
N LEU A 62 -3.27 -4.62 -4.30
CA LEU A 62 -2.06 -4.66 -3.48
C LEU A 62 -0.86 -4.20 -4.32
N LEU A 63 -0.19 -3.15 -3.86
CA LEU A 63 0.88 -2.48 -4.59
C LEU A 63 2.15 -2.44 -3.75
N ARG A 64 3.27 -2.91 -4.29
CA ARG A 64 4.55 -2.90 -3.57
C ARG A 64 5.07 -1.47 -3.46
N THR A 65 5.38 -1.02 -2.26
CA THR A 65 5.91 0.33 -2.04
C THR A 65 7.39 0.38 -2.42
N LYS A 66 7.78 1.33 -3.26
CA LYS A 66 9.17 1.55 -3.68
C LYS A 66 9.77 2.81 -3.07
N ALA A 67 8.99 3.87 -2.92
CA ALA A 67 9.44 5.13 -2.34
C ALA A 67 8.28 5.97 -1.83
N LYS A 68 8.60 6.99 -1.03
CA LYS A 68 7.64 7.98 -0.53
C LYS A 68 8.18 9.38 -0.77
N LYS A 69 7.28 10.30 -1.10
CA LYS A 69 7.49 11.74 -1.12
C LYS A 69 6.29 12.41 -0.45
N THR A 70 6.41 13.69 -0.10
CA THR A 70 5.34 14.44 0.58
C THR A 70 4.02 14.31 -0.18
N GLY A 71 3.05 13.58 0.38
CA GLY A 71 1.73 13.34 -0.22
C GLY A 71 1.65 12.26 -1.30
N TRP A 72 2.77 11.61 -1.67
CA TRP A 72 2.84 10.65 -2.78
C TRP A 72 3.59 9.38 -2.42
N VAL A 73 3.19 8.27 -3.02
CA VAL A 73 3.87 6.97 -2.89
C VAL A 73 4.25 6.47 -4.28
N LYS A 74 5.50 6.03 -4.45
CA LYS A 74 5.92 5.29 -5.64
C LYS A 74 5.63 3.81 -5.40
N VAL A 75 4.90 3.21 -6.31
CA VAL A 75 4.38 1.85 -6.20
C VAL A 75 4.73 1.03 -7.43
N GLU A 76 4.77 -0.29 -7.28
CA GLU A 76 4.93 -1.29 -8.33
C GLU A 76 3.73 -2.23 -8.32
N GLN A 77 3.10 -2.40 -9.48
CA GLN A 77 2.04 -3.38 -9.73
C GLN A 77 2.62 -4.78 -9.98
N SER A 78 1.78 -5.82 -9.91
CA SER A 78 2.19 -7.21 -10.15
C SER A 78 2.80 -7.45 -11.54
N ASN A 79 2.38 -6.66 -12.53
CA ASN A 79 2.94 -6.67 -13.90
C ASN A 79 4.28 -5.90 -14.04
N GLY A 80 4.87 -5.43 -12.93
CA GLY A 80 6.12 -4.66 -12.92
C GLY A 80 5.97 -3.18 -13.26
N GLN A 81 4.77 -2.71 -13.60
CA GLN A 81 4.55 -1.29 -13.91
C GLN A 81 4.71 -0.44 -12.63
N MET A 82 5.50 0.64 -12.74
CA MET A 82 5.80 1.51 -11.61
C MET A 82 5.40 2.95 -11.86
N GLY A 83 4.94 3.63 -10.81
CA GLY A 83 4.64 5.05 -10.85
C GLY A 83 4.22 5.60 -9.50
N TRP A 84 3.72 6.83 -9.50
CA TRP A 84 3.35 7.59 -8.32
C TRP A 84 1.83 7.67 -8.15
N MET A 85 1.38 7.45 -6.92
CA MET A 85 -0.02 7.57 -6.52
C MET A 85 -0.15 8.50 -5.33
N SER A 86 -1.27 9.21 -5.23
CA SER A 86 -1.54 10.04 -4.05
C SER A 86 -1.67 9.17 -2.80
N LYS A 87 -0.95 9.53 -1.73
CA LYS A 87 -0.99 8.82 -0.44
C LYS A 87 -2.40 8.77 0.17
N LYS A 88 -3.28 9.71 -0.19
CA LYS A 88 -4.68 9.74 0.29
C LYS A 88 -5.52 8.57 -0.22
N LEU A 89 -5.17 8.00 -1.37
CA LEU A 89 -5.94 6.93 -2.04
C LEU A 89 -5.60 5.53 -1.54
N VAL A 90 -4.57 5.41 -0.69
CA VAL A 90 -4.00 4.14 -0.27
C VAL A 90 -3.95 4.01 1.24
N TRP A 91 -3.82 2.78 1.70
CA TRP A 91 -3.59 2.43 3.09
C TRP A 91 -2.41 1.47 3.21
N GLY A 92 -1.61 1.62 4.26
CA GLY A 92 -0.43 0.78 4.47
C GLY A 92 0.87 1.58 4.51
N TRP A 93 1.97 0.89 4.26
CA TRP A 93 3.33 1.43 4.39
C TRP A 93 4.19 1.01 3.21
#